data_AF-A0AAP9WMS8-F1
#
_entry.id   AF-A0AAP9WMS8-F1
#
_cell.length_a   1.000
_cell.length_b   1.000
_cell.length_c   1.000
_cell.angle_alpha   90.00
_cell.angle_beta   90.00
_cell.angle_gamma   90.00
#
_symmetry.space_group_name_H-M   'P 1'
#
loop_
_entity.id
_entity.type
_entity.pdbx_description
1 polymer ?
#
loop_
_entity_poly.entity_id
_entity_poly.type
_entity_poly.pdbx_seq_one_letter_code
_entity_poly.pdbx_strand_id
1 'polypeptide(L)' 'MAFETEDEFESHQSQRRLALSTIDELTQTKLDLLEAGKEVPRFINLAISYLNKKYLTQEKVISDFLIKK' A
#
# COMPACT_ATOMS: atom_id res chain seq x y z
N MET A 1 7.62 15.32 -25.58
CA MET A 1 8.02 14.31 -24.58
C MET A 1 7.17 14.38 -23.29
N ALA A 2 5.89 14.80 -23.35
CA ALA A 2 5.03 14.88 -22.16
C ALA A 2 4.08 13.68 -21.96
N PHE A 3 3.94 12.82 -22.98
CA PHE A 3 2.98 11.72 -22.98
C PHE A 3 3.47 10.47 -22.22
N GLU A 4 4.78 10.24 -22.16
CA GLU A 4 5.37 9.08 -21.46
C GLU A 4 5.31 9.23 -19.93
N THR A 5 5.31 10.47 -19.43
CA THR A 5 5.31 10.76 -17.98
C THR A 5 3.92 10.68 -17.34
N GLU A 6 2.84 10.95 -18.09
CA GLU A 6 1.47 10.82 -17.58
C GLU A 6 1.06 9.35 -17.41
N ASP A 7 1.48 8.47 -18.33
CA ASP A 7 1.21 7.03 -18.26
C ASP A 7 1.95 6.36 -17.08
N GLU A 8 3.21 6.74 -16.85
CA GLU A 8 3.98 6.24 -15.71
C GLU A 8 3.41 6.72 -14.36
N PHE A 9 2.99 7.98 -14.28
CA PHE A 9 2.36 8.54 -13.08
C PHE A 9 1.02 7.85 -12.76
N GLU A 10 0.14 7.68 -13.75
CA GLU A 10 -1.14 6.99 -13.56
C GLU A 10 -0.96 5.51 -13.20
N SER A 11 0.04 4.84 -13.80
CA SER A 11 0.43 3.47 -13.43
C SER A 11 0.87 3.38 -11.97
N HIS A 12 1.70 4.33 -11.50
CA HIS A 12 2.09 4.40 -10.09
C HIS A 12 0.90 4.64 -9.15
N GLN A 13 -0.02 5.54 -9.51
CA GLN A 13 -1.24 5.76 -8.71
C GLN A 13 -2.15 4.52 -8.70
N SER A 14 -2.27 3.81 -9.82
CA SER A 14 -3.03 2.56 -9.92
C SER A 14 -2.43 1.47 -9.02
N GLN A 15 -1.11 1.26 -9.10
CA GLN A 15 -0.40 0.32 -8.24
C GLN A 15 -0.55 0.66 -6.75
N ARG A 16 -0.54 1.96 -6.42
CA ARG A 16 -0.76 2.43 -5.05
C ARG A 16 -2.18 2.15 -4.56
N ARG A 17 -3.21 2.48 -5.35
CA ARG A 17 -4.61 2.17 -5.01
C ARG A 17 -4.80 0.68 -4.75
N LEU A 18 -4.25 -0.16 -5.63
CA LEU A 18 -4.29 -1.61 -5.47
C LEU A 18 -3.58 -2.04 -4.18
N ALA A 19 -2.38 -1.52 -3.90
CA ALA A 19 -1.62 -1.86 -2.71
C ALA A 19 -2.35 -1.50 -1.40
N LEU A 20 -3.01 -0.34 -1.35
CA LEU A 20 -3.80 0.08 -0.19
C LEU A 20 -5.00 -0.84 0.03
N SER A 21 -5.77 -1.15 -1.04
CA SER A 21 -6.86 -2.13 -0.96
C SER A 21 -6.38 -3.49 -0.48
N THR A 22 -5.23 -3.95 -0.97
CA THR A 22 -4.64 -5.23 -0.52
C THR A 22 -4.21 -5.19 0.94
N ILE A 23 -3.69 -4.06 1.45
CA ILE A 23 -3.38 -3.90 2.88
C ILE A 23 -4.65 -4.05 3.71
N ASP A 24 -5.75 -3.41 3.30
CA ASP A 24 -7.02 -3.47 4.02
C ASP A 24 -7.57 -4.89 4.06
N GLU A 25 -7.58 -5.60 2.93
CA GLU A 25 -8.01 -7.01 2.84
C GLU A 25 -7.17 -7.94 3.72
N LEU A 26 -5.83 -7.79 3.70
CA LEU A 26 -4.92 -8.59 4.52
C LEU A 26 -5.09 -8.28 6.01
N THR A 27 -5.38 -7.02 6.35
CA THR A 27 -5.64 -6.60 7.72
C THR A 27 -6.95 -7.18 8.22
N GLN A 28 -8.01 -7.13 7.41
CA GLN A 28 -9.30 -7.76 7.76
C GLN A 28 -9.14 -9.26 7.93
N THR A 29 -8.49 -9.94 6.98
CA THR A 29 -8.22 -11.38 7.07
C THR A 29 -7.44 -11.73 8.34
N LYS A 30 -6.46 -10.90 8.73
CA LYS A 30 -5.72 -11.08 9.97
C LYS A 30 -6.64 -10.97 11.20
N LEU A 31 -7.54 -9.99 11.23
CA LEU A 31 -8.49 -9.82 12.33
C LEU A 31 -9.44 -11.01 12.42
N ASP A 32 -10.01 -11.45 11.30
CA ASP A 32 -10.92 -12.61 11.25
C ASP A 32 -10.22 -13.89 11.77
N LEU A 33 -8.95 -14.09 11.44
CA LEU A 33 -8.16 -15.22 11.94
C LEU A 33 -7.94 -15.13 13.46
N LEU A 34 -7.63 -13.94 13.97
CA LEU A 34 -7.45 -13.72 15.41
C LEU A 34 -8.77 -13.93 16.18
N GLU A 35 -9.88 -13.43 15.66
CA GLU A 35 -11.21 -13.63 16.23
C GLU A 35 -11.63 -15.10 16.23
N ALA A 36 -11.26 -15.84 15.19
CA ALA A 36 -11.46 -17.29 15.11
C ALA A 36 -10.48 -18.09 15.99
N GLY A 37 -9.56 -17.45 16.73
CA GLY A 37 -8.54 -18.11 17.53
C GLY A 37 -7.52 -18.91 16.71
N LYS A 38 -7.37 -18.59 15.43
CA LYS A 38 -6.46 -19.25 14.49
C LYS A 38 -5.10 -18.56 14.46
N GLU A 39 -4.08 -19.32 14.12
CA GLU A 39 -2.75 -18.76 13.86
C GLU A 39 -2.79 -17.83 12.64
N VAL A 40 -2.19 -16.65 12.76
CA VAL A 40 -2.03 -15.72 11.64
C VAL A 40 -0.79 -16.12 10.84
N PRO A 41 -0.92 -16.49 9.56
CA PRO A 41 0.23 -16.82 8.73
C PRO A 41 1.26 -15.70 8.67
N ARG A 42 2.54 -16.04 8.83
CA ARG A 42 3.64 -15.06 8.83
C ARG A 42 3.66 -14.20 7.57
N PHE A 43 3.25 -14.75 6.42
CA PHE A 43 3.21 -14.01 5.17
C PHE A 43 2.29 -12.79 5.23
N ILE A 44 1.18 -12.84 5.97
CA ILE A 44 0.22 -11.72 6.07
C ILE A 44 0.92 -10.50 6.70
N ASN A 45 1.63 -10.73 7.81
CA ASN A 45 2.37 -9.66 8.48
C ASN A 45 3.51 -9.10 7.62
N LEU A 46 4.20 -9.97 6.87
CA LEU A 46 5.28 -9.57 5.96
C LEU A 46 4.75 -8.76 4.78
N ALA A 47 3.63 -9.19 4.18
CA ALA A 47 3.00 -8.52 3.05
C ALA A 47 2.49 -7.13 3.46
N ILE A 48 1.75 -7.01 4.57
CA ILE A 48 1.31 -5.72 5.12
C ILE A 48 2.52 -4.80 5.37
N SER A 49 3.57 -5.32 6.01
CA SER A 49 4.78 -4.53 6.31
C SER A 49 5.50 -4.04 5.06
N TYR A 50 5.62 -4.89 4.03
CA TYR A 50 6.22 -4.53 2.76
C TYR A 50 5.41 -3.45 2.03
N LEU A 51 4.10 -3.64 1.90
CA LEU A 51 3.22 -2.72 1.19
C LEU A 51 3.17 -1.35 1.89
N ASN A 52 3.09 -1.34 3.23
CA ASN A 52 3.17 -0.10 4.01
C ASN A 52 4.50 0.64 3.79
N LYS A 53 5.63 -0.08 3.83
CA LYS A 53 6.95 0.53 3.60
C LYS A 53 7.11 1.04 2.16
N LYS A 54 6.52 0.38 1.17
CA LYS A 54 6.66 0.78 -0.23
C LYS A 54 5.75 1.96 -0.58
N TYR A 55 4.48 1.92 -0.19
CA TYR A 55 3.47 2.84 -0.72
C TYR A 55 3.00 3.92 0.28
N LEU A 56 3.10 3.66 1.60
CA LEU A 56 2.74 4.67 2.62
C LEU A 56 3.87 5.67 2.86
N THR A 57 5.13 5.20 2.83
CA THR A 57 6.30 6.07 2.96
C THR A 57 6.49 7.00 1.76
N GLN A 58 6.09 6.55 0.56
CA GLN A 58 6.11 7.39 -0.65
C GLN A 58 5.06 8.50 -0.60
N GLU A 59 3.89 8.25 -0.02
CA GLU A 59 2.85 9.28 0.17
C GLU A 59 3.35 10.43 1.06
N LYS A 60 4.08 10.13 2.12
CA LYS A 60 4.66 11.17 2.99
C LYS A 60 5.65 12.05 2.22
N VAL A 61 6.51 11.44 1.39
CA VAL A 61 7.48 12.17 0.56
C VAL A 61 6.80 13.05 -0.50
N ILE A 62 5.76 12.54 -1.18
CA ILE A 62 5.01 13.30 -2.19
C ILE A 62 4.21 14.44 -1.54
N SER A 63 3.56 14.18 -0.41
CA SER A 63 2.80 15.17 0.34
C SER A 63 3.71 16.27 0.88
N ASP A 64 4.86 15.91 1.46
CA ASP A 64 5.88 16.87 1.93
C ASP A 64 6.47 17.69 0.77
N PHE A 65 6.57 17.12 -0.44
CA PHE A 65 7.01 17.83 -1.64
C PHE A 65 5.95 18.82 -2.15
N LEU A 66 4.66 18.45 -2.11
CA LEU A 66 3.55 19.33 -2.52
C LEU A 66 3.30 20.47 -1.54
N ILE A 67 3.47 20.25 -0.23
CA ILE A 67 3.28 21.26 0.82
C ILE A 67 4.41 22.30 0.85
N LYS A 68 5.61 21.94 0.37
CA LYS A 68 6.77 22.86 0.30
C LYS A 68 6.77 23.82 -0.89
N LYS A 69 5.77 23.74 -1.77
CA LYS A 69 5.62 24.60 -2.95
C LYS A 69 4.61 25.72 -2.68
#